data_AF-A0A167FXP2-F1
#
_entry.id   AF-A0A167FXP2-F1
#
_cell.length_a   1.000
_cell.length_b   1.000
_cell.length_c   1.000
_cell.angle_alpha   90.00
_cell.angle_beta   90.00
_cell.angle_gamma   90.00
#
_symmetry.space_group_name_H-M   'P 1'
#
loop_
_entity.id
_entity.type
_entity.pdbx_description
1 polymer ?
#
loop_
_entity_poly.entity_id
_entity_poly.type
_entity_poly.pdbx_seq_one_letter_code
_entity_poly.pdbx_strand_id
1 'polypeptide(L)'
;MDPMESMSVGGGRIPAGFNAEDAGNIEDMEKQFAVKAVQHLQTYWAILERVRGSTLRLTKMDDDIYEHLKTDFPEFDPAAVINEDEMKSKTGKERWRKFLMAYEKKVDDYNFGTMLRNSPKVEYEEETTLFVPRMQFYAVEIARNKAGLNDWIYEKAQSEKAKGK
;
A
#
# COMPACT_ATOMS: atom_id res chain seq x y z
N MET A 1 -18.30 11.35 -5.25
CA MET A 1 -17.35 11.28 -4.12
C MET A 1 -16.00 10.88 -4.67
N ASP A 2 -14.97 11.66 -4.41
CA ASP A 2 -13.60 11.34 -4.78
C ASP A 2 -13.04 10.30 -3.82
N PRO A 3 -12.64 9.10 -4.25
CA PRO A 3 -12.17 8.05 -3.36
C PRO A 3 -10.92 8.51 -2.60
N MET A 4 -10.14 9.42 -3.20
CA MET A 4 -8.97 10.02 -2.56
C MET A 4 -9.33 11.13 -1.57
N GLU A 5 -10.48 11.77 -1.75
CA GLU A 5 -11.01 12.75 -0.79
C GLU A 5 -11.66 12.00 0.40
N SER A 6 -12.34 10.88 0.14
CA SER A 6 -12.82 9.95 1.18
C SER A 6 -11.70 9.13 1.85
N MET A 7 -10.45 9.27 1.42
CA MET A 7 -9.27 8.69 2.09
C MET A 7 -8.59 9.71 3.02
N SER A 8 -8.81 11.01 2.80
CA SER A 8 -8.36 12.06 3.72
C SER A 8 -9.29 12.20 4.94
N VAL A 9 -10.47 11.59 4.88
CA VAL A 9 -11.42 11.42 5.98
C VAL A 9 -11.75 9.93 6.09
N GLY A 10 -11.06 9.21 6.98
CA GLY A 10 -11.39 7.87 7.46
C GLY A 10 -12.00 6.90 6.44
N GLY A 11 -11.15 6.10 5.78
CA GLY A 11 -11.56 5.10 4.79
C GLY A 11 -12.50 4.03 5.34
N GLY A 12 -13.81 4.24 5.14
CA GLY A 12 -14.91 3.29 5.21
C GLY A 12 -16.08 3.87 4.43
N ARG A 13 -16.90 3.05 3.77
CA ARG A 13 -18.12 3.55 3.09
C ARG A 13 -18.93 4.39 4.09
N ILE A 14 -19.06 5.70 3.85
CA ILE A 14 -19.99 6.54 4.60
C ILE A 14 -21.39 5.95 4.34
N PRO A 15 -22.07 5.36 5.35
CA PRO A 15 -23.43 4.88 5.16
C PRO A 15 -24.32 6.08 4.79
N ALA A 16 -25.26 5.88 3.87
CA ALA A 16 -26.19 6.93 3.48
C ALA A 16 -27.02 7.37 4.72
N GLY A 17 -26.64 8.48 5.34
CA GLY A 17 -27.28 9.03 6.54
C GLY A 17 -26.37 9.69 7.59
N PHE A 18 -25.20 10.22 7.23
CA PHE A 18 -24.23 10.74 8.20
C PHE A 18 -24.68 12.08 8.84
N ASN A 19 -24.75 12.11 10.19
CA ASN A 19 -25.02 13.29 11.01
C ASN A 19 -23.76 13.67 11.81
N ALA A 20 -23.51 14.97 12.00
CA ALA A 20 -22.31 15.52 12.64
C ALA A 20 -22.12 15.16 14.13
N GLU A 21 -23.11 14.51 14.75
CA GLU A 21 -23.08 14.06 16.15
C GLU A 21 -22.34 12.72 16.35
N ASP A 22 -21.90 12.08 15.27
CA ASP A 22 -21.24 10.76 15.26
C ASP A 22 -19.72 10.82 15.56
N ALA A 23 -19.19 11.94 16.04
CA ALA A 23 -17.75 12.17 16.24
C ALA A 23 -17.05 11.07 17.09
N GLY A 24 -17.75 10.49 18.07
CA GLY A 24 -17.23 9.36 18.87
C GLY A 24 -17.09 8.05 18.08
N ASN A 25 -17.94 7.83 17.08
CA ASN A 25 -17.88 6.69 16.17
C ASN A 25 -16.78 6.88 15.12
N ILE A 26 -16.54 8.13 14.69
CA ILE A 26 -15.48 8.48 13.74
C ILE A 26 -14.10 8.21 14.38
N GLU A 27 -13.89 8.65 15.62
CA GLU A 27 -12.61 8.41 16.32
C GLU A 27 -12.36 6.91 16.57
N ASP A 28 -13.38 6.14 16.97
CA ASP A 28 -13.25 4.69 17.13
C ASP A 28 -12.98 4.00 15.78
N MET A 29 -13.66 4.43 14.72
CA MET A 29 -13.44 3.94 13.37
C MET A 29 -12.02 4.23 12.87
N GLU A 30 -11.49 5.43 13.11
CA GLU A 30 -10.10 5.80 12.80
C GLU A 30 -9.09 4.96 13.57
N LYS A 31 -9.35 4.68 14.86
CA LYS A 31 -8.52 3.77 15.67
C LYS A 31 -8.53 2.35 15.10
N GLN A 32 -9.71 1.79 14.81
CA GLN A 32 -9.83 0.45 14.21
C GLN A 32 -9.13 0.37 12.86
N PHE A 33 -9.24 1.44 12.08
CA PHE A 33 -8.60 1.57 10.80
C PHE A 33 -7.06 1.59 10.92
N ALA A 34 -6.52 2.40 11.84
CA ALA A 34 -5.09 2.43 12.13
C ALA A 34 -4.56 1.07 12.61
N VAL A 35 -5.30 0.38 13.49
CA VAL A 35 -4.95 -0.97 13.96
C VAL A 35 -4.83 -1.95 12.79
N LYS A 36 -5.79 -1.95 11.85
CA LYS A 36 -5.74 -2.83 10.68
C LYS A 36 -4.59 -2.47 9.73
N ALA A 37 -4.28 -1.20 9.53
CA ALA A 37 -3.16 -0.77 8.68
C ALA A 37 -1.81 -1.22 9.28
N VAL A 38 -1.64 -1.10 10.60
CA VAL A 38 -0.45 -1.57 11.32
C VAL A 38 -0.36 -3.10 11.27
N GLN A 39 -1.46 -3.82 11.49
CA GLN A 39 -1.48 -5.29 11.36
C GLN A 39 -1.08 -5.75 9.96
N HIS A 40 -1.57 -5.07 8.91
CA HIS A 40 -1.18 -5.33 7.53
C HIS A 40 0.33 -5.12 7.32
N LEU A 41 0.89 -3.99 7.80
CA LEU A 41 2.33 -3.71 7.76
C LEU A 41 3.12 -4.84 8.43
N GLN A 42 2.80 -5.16 9.67
CA GLN A 42 3.52 -6.16 10.45
C GLN A 42 3.45 -7.55 9.80
N THR A 43 2.28 -7.92 9.28
CA THR A 43 2.09 -9.18 8.58
C THR A 43 2.95 -9.24 7.32
N TYR A 44 2.92 -8.16 6.53
CA TYR A 44 3.70 -8.10 5.30
C TYR A 44 5.20 -8.14 5.57
N TRP A 45 5.69 -7.38 6.55
CA TRP A 45 7.09 -7.39 6.96
C TRP A 45 7.53 -8.78 7.42
N ALA A 46 6.76 -9.42 8.30
CA ALA A 46 7.05 -10.77 8.79
C ALA A 46 7.10 -11.83 7.67
N ILE A 47 6.34 -11.63 6.58
CA ILE A 47 6.43 -12.47 5.39
C ILE A 47 7.78 -12.24 4.69
N LEU A 48 8.16 -10.98 4.43
CA LEU A 48 9.44 -10.65 3.79
C LEU A 48 10.67 -11.08 4.59
N GLU A 49 10.58 -11.13 5.93
CA GLU A 49 11.64 -11.68 6.77
C GLU A 49 11.80 -13.20 6.65
N ARG A 50 10.75 -13.91 6.18
CA ARG A 50 10.69 -15.37 6.09
C ARG A 50 10.86 -15.91 4.68
N VAL A 51 10.44 -15.15 3.66
CA VAL A 51 10.54 -15.52 2.25
C VAL A 51 11.06 -14.34 1.43
N ARG A 52 11.80 -14.63 0.36
CA ARG A 52 12.26 -13.60 -0.58
C ARG A 52 11.07 -12.93 -1.26
N GLY A 53 11.07 -11.60 -1.32
CA GLY A 53 10.02 -10.82 -1.97
C GLY A 53 9.83 -11.22 -3.44
N SER A 54 10.92 -11.54 -4.15
CA SER A 54 10.91 -12.05 -5.53
C SER A 54 10.11 -13.34 -5.77
N THR A 55 9.84 -14.09 -4.71
CA THR A 55 9.04 -15.33 -4.75
C THR A 55 7.61 -15.15 -4.26
N LEU A 56 7.29 -13.97 -3.73
CA LEU A 56 6.01 -13.68 -3.11
C LEU A 56 4.97 -13.28 -4.16
N ARG A 57 3.77 -13.84 -4.02
CA ARG A 57 2.56 -13.38 -4.72
C ARG A 57 1.63 -12.71 -3.72
N LEU A 58 1.29 -11.44 -3.95
CA LEU A 58 0.41 -10.66 -3.07
C LEU A 58 -1.06 -10.94 -3.38
N THR A 59 -1.37 -11.16 -4.66
CA THR A 59 -2.71 -11.42 -5.17
C THR A 59 -2.68 -12.50 -6.26
N LYS A 60 -3.87 -12.94 -6.69
CA LYS A 60 -4.01 -13.82 -7.86
C LYS A 60 -3.80 -13.09 -9.20
N MET A 61 -3.78 -11.75 -9.17
CA MET A 61 -3.74 -10.87 -10.34
C MET A 61 -2.44 -10.07 -10.41
N ASP A 62 -1.36 -10.54 -9.78
CA ASP A 62 -0.12 -9.76 -9.68
C ASP A 62 0.46 -9.38 -11.04
N ASP A 63 0.39 -10.31 -12.00
CA ASP A 63 0.84 -10.07 -13.37
C ASP A 63 -0.02 -8.99 -14.05
N ASP A 64 -1.35 -9.08 -13.99
CA ASP A 64 -2.25 -8.06 -14.52
C ASP A 64 -2.04 -6.68 -13.87
N ILE A 65 -1.86 -6.63 -12.54
CA ILE A 65 -1.63 -5.39 -11.80
C ILE A 65 -0.31 -4.74 -12.22
N TYR A 66 0.74 -5.56 -12.38
CA TYR A 66 2.05 -5.09 -12.82
C TYR A 66 2.03 -4.57 -14.26
N GLU A 67 1.36 -5.26 -15.18
CA GLU A 67 1.22 -4.82 -16.57
C GLU A 67 0.38 -3.54 -16.69
N HIS A 68 -0.70 -3.44 -15.93
CA HIS A 68 -1.51 -2.22 -15.86
C HIS A 68 -0.69 -1.05 -15.30
N LEU A 69 0.11 -1.26 -14.24
CA LEU A 69 0.99 -0.22 -13.71
C LEU A 69 1.99 0.27 -14.77
N LYS A 70 2.63 -0.64 -15.52
CA LYS A 70 3.56 -0.27 -16.59
C LYS A 70 2.91 0.50 -17.74
N THR A 71 1.66 0.17 -18.04
CA THR A 71 0.92 0.81 -19.12
C THR A 71 0.43 2.20 -18.72
N ASP A 72 -0.14 2.31 -17.51
CA ASP A 72 -0.75 3.55 -17.03
C ASP A 72 0.28 4.49 -16.39
N PHE A 73 1.43 3.98 -15.94
CA PHE A 73 2.55 4.72 -15.36
C PHE A 73 3.90 4.21 -15.92
N PRO A 74 4.19 4.42 -17.21
CA PRO A 74 5.44 3.97 -17.83
C PRO A 74 6.68 4.67 -17.24
N GLU A 75 6.48 5.83 -16.62
CA GLU A 75 7.53 6.57 -15.92
C GLU A 75 7.84 6.03 -14.50
N PHE A 76 7.03 5.09 -14.00
CA PHE A 76 7.17 4.59 -12.64
C PHE A 76 8.41 3.70 -12.48
N ASP A 77 9.34 4.14 -11.64
CA ASP A 77 10.51 3.36 -11.24
C ASP A 77 10.32 2.74 -9.85
N PRO A 78 10.24 1.40 -9.72
CA PRO A 78 10.05 0.75 -8.42
C PRO A 78 11.24 0.92 -7.46
N ALA A 79 12.43 1.29 -7.98
CA ALA A 79 13.64 1.54 -7.19
C ALA A 79 13.75 2.97 -6.66
N ALA A 80 13.00 3.91 -7.24
CA ALA A 80 13.00 5.31 -6.84
C ALA A 80 12.25 5.53 -5.51
N VAL A 81 12.57 6.66 -4.89
CA VAL A 81 11.76 7.18 -3.78
C VAL A 81 10.46 7.72 -4.35
N ILE A 82 9.34 7.23 -3.84
CA ILE A 82 8.01 7.68 -4.22
C ILE A 82 7.85 9.14 -3.79
N ASN A 83 7.52 9.99 -4.75
CA ASN A 83 7.18 11.38 -4.50
C ASN A 83 5.70 11.48 -4.10
N GLU A 84 5.46 11.74 -2.82
CA GLU A 84 4.11 11.89 -2.27
C GLU A 84 3.36 13.07 -2.91
N ASP A 85 4.05 14.15 -3.23
CA ASP A 85 3.46 15.35 -3.84
C ASP A 85 2.95 15.05 -5.24
N GLU A 86 3.68 14.24 -6.02
CA GLU A 86 3.26 13.80 -7.34
C GLU A 86 2.00 12.92 -7.27
N MET A 87 1.93 12.00 -6.30
CA MET A 87 0.74 11.18 -6.06
C MET A 87 -0.47 12.03 -5.62
N LYS A 88 -0.23 13.09 -4.85
CA LYS A 88 -1.26 14.03 -4.37
C LYS A 88 -1.59 15.14 -5.38
N SER A 89 -0.80 15.29 -6.44
CA SER A 89 -1.05 16.25 -7.52
C SER A 89 -2.37 15.94 -8.22
N LYS A 90 -3.02 16.95 -8.80
CA LYS A 90 -4.30 16.77 -9.50
C LYS A 90 -4.26 15.63 -10.53
N THR A 91 -3.20 15.60 -11.34
CA THR A 91 -2.95 14.56 -12.34
C THR A 91 -2.72 13.19 -11.71
N GLY A 92 -1.90 13.12 -10.65
CA GLY A 92 -1.62 11.88 -9.93
C GLY A 92 -2.89 11.29 -9.30
N LYS A 93 -3.70 12.14 -8.65
CA LYS A 93 -4.99 11.73 -8.07
C LYS A 93 -5.92 11.14 -9.12
N GLU A 94 -6.05 11.79 -10.28
CA GLU A 94 -6.93 11.33 -11.36
C GLU A 94 -6.44 10.00 -11.97
N ARG A 95 -5.13 9.83 -12.20
CA ARG A 95 -4.54 8.57 -12.70
C ARG A 95 -4.72 7.43 -11.72
N TRP A 96 -4.32 7.64 -10.46
CA TRP A 96 -4.47 6.61 -9.43
C TRP A 96 -5.93 6.27 -9.17
N ARG A 97 -6.83 7.24 -9.23
CA ARG A 97 -8.27 6.98 -9.14
C ARG A 97 -8.75 6.06 -10.26
N LYS A 98 -8.38 6.32 -11.51
CA LYS A 98 -8.73 5.45 -12.64
C LYS A 98 -8.16 4.04 -12.45
N PHE A 99 -6.91 3.95 -12.01
CA PHE A 99 -6.26 2.68 -11.68
C PHE A 99 -7.05 1.90 -10.63
N LEU A 100 -7.41 2.54 -9.51
CA LEU A 100 -8.19 1.93 -8.43
C LEU A 100 -9.56 1.41 -8.89
N MET A 101 -10.29 2.22 -9.66
CA MET A 101 -11.64 1.88 -10.14
C MET A 101 -11.63 0.63 -11.04
N ALA A 102 -10.53 0.34 -11.73
CA ALA A 102 -10.40 -0.87 -12.55
C ALA A 102 -10.46 -2.17 -11.72
N TYR A 103 -10.24 -2.08 -10.40
CA TYR A 103 -10.19 -3.21 -9.48
C TYR A 103 -11.33 -3.23 -8.46
N GLU A 104 -12.26 -2.27 -8.48
CA GLU A 104 -13.37 -2.17 -7.51
C GLU A 104 -14.15 -3.48 -7.32
N LYS A 105 -14.36 -4.22 -8.42
CA LYS A 105 -15.13 -5.48 -8.43
C LYS A 105 -14.24 -6.74 -8.49
N LYS A 106 -12.93 -6.56 -8.50
CA LYS A 106 -11.94 -7.64 -8.70
C LYS A 106 -11.12 -7.91 -7.44
N VAL A 107 -10.82 -6.86 -6.69
CA VAL A 107 -10.02 -6.91 -5.46
C VAL A 107 -10.89 -6.46 -4.31
N ASP A 108 -11.03 -7.33 -3.32
CA ASP A 108 -11.75 -7.00 -2.11
C ASP A 108 -10.97 -5.95 -1.30
N ASP A 109 -11.70 -4.97 -0.76
CA ASP A 109 -11.10 -3.85 -0.03
C ASP A 109 -10.01 -3.11 -0.83
N TYR A 110 -10.18 -2.97 -2.15
CA TYR A 110 -9.21 -2.32 -3.06
C TYR A 110 -8.77 -0.91 -2.60
N ASN A 111 -9.67 -0.19 -1.94
CA ASN A 111 -9.47 1.17 -1.45
C ASN A 111 -9.13 1.24 0.05
N PHE A 112 -9.00 0.10 0.75
CA PHE A 112 -8.60 0.07 2.15
C PHE A 112 -7.19 0.63 2.30
N GLY A 113 -6.97 1.58 3.21
CA GLY A 113 -5.66 2.19 3.36
C GLY A 113 -4.67 1.31 4.13
N THR A 114 -3.44 1.35 3.66
CA THR A 114 -2.32 0.48 4.02
C THR A 114 -1.06 1.33 4.13
N MET A 115 -0.01 0.77 4.74
CA MET A 115 1.27 1.45 4.89
C MET A 115 2.27 0.93 3.85
N LEU A 116 2.86 1.86 3.11
CA LEU A 116 3.82 1.59 2.04
C LEU A 116 5.12 2.34 2.30
N ARG A 117 6.26 1.70 2.05
CA ARG A 117 7.57 2.37 2.15
C ARG A 117 7.76 3.30 0.96
N ASN A 118 8.22 4.52 1.20
CA ASN A 118 8.53 5.47 0.13
C ASN A 118 9.66 4.94 -0.78
N SER A 119 10.57 4.13 -0.26
CA SER A 119 11.66 3.50 -0.99
C SER A 119 11.75 2.01 -0.65
N PRO A 120 12.15 1.13 -1.59
CA PRO A 120 12.38 -0.27 -1.26
C PRO A 120 13.60 -0.48 -0.36
N LYS A 121 14.51 0.50 -0.26
CA LYS A 121 15.81 0.40 0.43
C LYS A 121 15.77 0.77 1.91
N VAL A 122 14.61 1.18 2.42
CA VAL A 122 14.43 1.66 3.80
C VAL A 122 13.50 0.73 4.57
N GLU A 123 13.53 0.86 5.89
CA GLU A 123 12.59 0.22 6.81
C GLU A 123 11.37 1.13 7.01
N TYR A 124 10.35 0.62 7.72
CA TYR A 124 9.18 1.41 8.08
C TYR A 124 9.53 2.35 9.25
N GLU A 125 9.59 3.65 8.97
CA GLU A 125 9.77 4.74 9.92
C GLU A 125 8.76 5.85 9.62
N GLU A 126 8.60 6.83 10.51
CA GLU A 126 7.63 7.93 10.35
C GLU A 126 7.85 8.67 9.02
N GLU A 127 9.11 8.99 8.69
CA GLU A 127 9.49 9.76 7.50
C GLU A 127 9.51 8.93 6.21
N THR A 128 9.58 7.60 6.33
CA THR A 128 9.71 6.68 5.19
C THR A 128 8.43 5.92 4.88
N THR A 129 7.37 6.12 5.67
CA THR A 129 6.10 5.41 5.53
C THR A 129 5.03 6.33 4.96
N LEU A 130 4.44 5.91 3.85
CA LEU A 130 3.32 6.56 3.20
C LEU A 130 2.03 5.79 3.48
N PHE A 131 0.95 6.53 3.69
CA PHE A 131 -0.37 5.95 3.80
C PHE A 131 -1.06 5.94 2.44
N VAL A 132 -1.34 4.74 1.92
CA VAL A 132 -1.83 4.53 0.55
C VAL A 132 -2.92 3.47 0.50
N PRO A 133 -3.87 3.51 -0.45
CA PRO A 133 -4.83 2.44 -0.68
C PRO A 133 -4.15 1.13 -1.04
N ARG A 134 -4.80 0.03 -0.70
CA ARG A 134 -4.33 -1.34 -0.95
C ARG A 134 -3.93 -1.57 -2.40
N MET A 135 -4.66 -1.02 -3.37
CA MET A 135 -4.25 -1.13 -4.77
C MET A 135 -2.97 -0.39 -5.13
N GLN A 136 -2.70 0.77 -4.53
CA GLN A 136 -1.43 1.46 -4.70
C GLN A 136 -0.30 0.63 -4.07
N PHE A 137 -0.53 0.09 -2.87
CA PHE A 137 0.39 -0.82 -2.21
C PHE A 137 0.71 -2.04 -3.09
N TYR A 138 -0.31 -2.72 -3.64
CA TYR A 138 -0.10 -3.85 -4.53
C TYR A 138 0.69 -3.46 -5.77
N ALA A 139 0.30 -2.40 -6.47
CA ALA A 139 1.01 -1.98 -7.67
C ALA A 139 2.50 -1.76 -7.41
N VAL A 140 2.83 -1.01 -6.36
CA VAL A 140 4.21 -0.69 -5.99
C VAL A 140 4.97 -1.92 -5.49
N GLU A 141 4.43 -2.66 -4.53
CA GLU A 141 5.14 -3.79 -3.92
C GLU A 141 5.26 -4.98 -4.85
N ILE A 142 4.29 -5.23 -5.75
CA ILE A 142 4.44 -6.24 -6.81
C ILE A 142 5.60 -5.86 -7.72
N ALA A 143 5.69 -4.58 -8.14
CA ALA A 143 6.78 -4.12 -8.99
C ALA A 143 8.14 -4.27 -8.30
N ARG A 144 8.23 -3.94 -7.01
CA ARG A 144 9.44 -4.11 -6.19
C ARG A 144 9.82 -5.58 -5.99
N ASN A 145 8.85 -6.42 -5.69
CA ASN A 145 9.04 -7.86 -5.52
C ASN A 145 9.55 -8.49 -6.82
N LYS A 146 8.89 -8.24 -7.96
CA LYS A 146 9.33 -8.73 -9.28
C LYS A 146 10.72 -8.24 -9.66
N ALA A 147 11.12 -7.05 -9.22
CA ALA A 147 12.47 -6.50 -9.41
C ALA A 147 13.50 -6.99 -8.38
N GLY A 148 13.12 -7.82 -7.40
CA GLY A 148 14.00 -8.32 -6.33
C GLY A 148 14.42 -7.25 -5.32
N LEU A 149 13.79 -6.07 -5.35
CA LEU A 149 14.19 -4.91 -4.53
C LEU A 149 13.87 -5.07 -3.04
N ASN A 150 13.07 -6.08 -2.69
CA ASN A 150 12.69 -6.42 -1.32
C ASN A 150 13.46 -7.61 -0.74
N ASP A 151 14.32 -8.28 -1.53
CA ASP A 151 15.01 -9.50 -1.10
C ASP A 151 16.03 -9.24 0.02
N TRP A 152 16.56 -8.03 0.11
CA TRP A 152 17.49 -7.64 1.19
C TRP A 152 16.88 -7.78 2.58
N ILE A 153 15.54 -7.67 2.72
CA ILE A 153 14.84 -7.82 4.01
C ILE A 153 14.97 -9.25 4.50
N TYR A 154 14.75 -10.21 3.60
CA TYR A 154 14.99 -11.63 3.87
C TYR A 154 16.45 -11.86 4.23
N GLU A 155 17.38 -11.35 3.42
CA GLU A 155 18.82 -11.55 3.63
C GLU A 155 19.30 -11.00 4.98
N LYS A 156 18.88 -9.79 5.33
CA LYS A 156 19.13 -9.15 6.64
C LYS A 156 18.56 -10.01 7.77
N ALA A 157 17.30 -10.41 7.69
CA ALA A 157 16.65 -11.21 8.72
C ALA A 157 17.30 -12.59 8.94
N GLN A 158 17.71 -13.28 7.86
CA GLN A 158 18.40 -14.56 7.98
C GLN A 158 19.83 -14.39 8.54
N SER A 159 20.54 -13.33 8.14
CA SER A 159 21.86 -12.99 8.70
C SER A 159 21.79 -12.74 10.21
N GLU A 160 20.83 -11.93 10.67
CA GLU A 160 20.69 -11.62 12.10
C GLU A 160 20.30 -12.87 12.91
N LYS A 161 19.45 -13.75 12.38
CA LYS A 161 19.15 -15.06 13.00
C LYS A 161 20.37 -15.96 13.10
N ALA A 162 21.25 -15.94 12.11
CA ALA A 162 22.48 -16.73 12.11
C ALA A 162 23.52 -16.19 13.11
N LYS A 163 23.57 -14.86 13.33
CA LYS A 163 24.45 -14.23 14.32
C LYS A 163 23.96 -14.37 15.76
N GLY A 164 22.64 -14.45 15.95
CA GLY A 164 22.00 -14.63 17.26
C GLY A 164 21.96 -16.08 17.74
N LYS A 165 22.55 -17.02 17.00
CA LYS A 165 22.62 -18.46 17.31
C LYS A 165 24.06 -18.86 17.59
#